data_AF-A0A3D1LGN3-F1
#
_entry.id   AF-A0A3D1LGN3-F1
#
_cell.length_a   1.000
_cell.length_b   1.000
_cell.length_c   1.000
_cell.angle_alpha   90.00
_cell.angle_beta   90.00
_cell.angle_gamma   90.00
#
_symmetry.space_group_name_H-M   'P 1'
#
loop_
_entity.id
_entity.type
_entity.pdbx_description
1 polymer ?
#
loop_
_entity_poly.entity_id
_entity_poly.type
_entity_poly.pdbx_seq_one_letter_code
_entity_poly.pdbx_strand_id
1 'polypeptide(L)' 'MAQLRVIMTTPKVAPHPVSAHPRVPKALREKMTATLLKLSKEKDGMELLNRVRIGEVVPADYARDYKNLEKFGAAR' A
#
# COMPACT_ATOMS: atom_id res chain seq x y z
N MET A 1 -13.74 -31.09 9.53
CA MET A 1 -12.42 -31.40 8.93
C MET A 1 -12.14 -30.36 7.85
N ALA A 2 -10.97 -29.72 7.84
CA ALA A 2 -10.64 -28.69 6.85
C ALA A 2 -10.35 -29.33 5.48
N GLN A 3 -11.08 -28.91 4.44
CA GLN A 3 -11.00 -29.49 3.08
C GLN A 3 -9.91 -28.86 2.20
N LEU A 4 -9.08 -27.97 2.74
CA LEU A 4 -8.06 -27.23 2.00
C LEU A 4 -6.70 -27.33 2.67
N ARG A 5 -5.63 -27.41 1.86
CA ARG A 5 -4.23 -27.33 2.28
C ARG A 5 -3.43 -26.41 1.37
N VAL A 6 -2.48 -25.67 1.93
CA VAL A 6 -1.55 -24.85 1.15
C VAL A 6 -0.58 -25.77 0.41
N ILE A 7 -0.45 -25.60 -0.91
CA ILE A 7 0.49 -26.36 -1.74
C ILE A 7 1.71 -25.55 -2.19
N MET A 8 1.61 -24.22 -2.13
CA MET A 8 2.66 -23.29 -2.51
C MET A 8 2.40 -21.94 -1.84
N THR A 9 3.47 -21.24 -1.48
CA THR A 9 3.42 -19.88 -0.94
C THR A 9 4.31 -18.98 -1.79
N THR A 10 3.80 -17.82 -2.21
CA THR A 10 4.59 -16.84 -2.96
C THR A 10 5.45 -15.99 -2.01
N PRO A 11 6.56 -15.39 -2.50
CA PRO A 11 7.25 -14.34 -1.76
C PRO A 11 6.29 -13.22 -1.34
N LYS A 12 6.55 -12.61 -0.20
CA LYS A 12 5.78 -11.44 0.26
C LYS A 12 6.02 -10.27 -0.68
N VAL A 13 4.96 -9.53 -0.97
CA VAL A 13 4.98 -8.31 -1.79
C VAL A 13 4.26 -7.23 -1.01
N ALA A 14 4.66 -5.97 -1.20
CA ALA A 14 3.96 -4.87 -0.57
C ALA A 14 2.50 -4.83 -1.04
N PRO A 15 1.54 -4.50 -0.15
CA PRO A 15 0.13 -4.37 -0.51
C PRO A 15 -0.16 -3.21 -1.48
N HIS A 16 -1.45 -2.91 -1.67
CA HIS A 16 -1.95 -1.89 -2.58
C HIS A 16 -1.34 -0.49 -2.33
N PRO A 17 -0.59 0.09 -3.30
CA PRO A 17 -0.07 1.44 -3.16
C PRO A 17 -1.15 2.49 -3.43
N VAL A 18 -1.12 3.59 -2.66
CA VAL A 18 -1.80 4.83 -3.06
C VAL A 18 -0.88 5.57 -4.03
N SER A 19 -1.23 5.56 -5.31
CA SER A 19 -0.40 6.15 -6.38
C SER A 19 -0.98 7.49 -6.85
N ALA A 20 -0.12 8.45 -7.18
CA ALA A 20 -0.52 9.75 -7.70
C ALA A 20 0.13 10.03 -9.05
N HIS A 21 -0.65 10.55 -10.00
CA HIS A 21 -0.18 10.89 -11.34
C HIS A 21 0.84 12.06 -11.31
N PRO A 22 1.90 12.07 -12.15
CA PRO A 22 2.91 13.15 -12.16
C PRO A 22 2.36 14.56 -12.42
N ARG A 23 1.21 14.67 -13.11
CA ARG A 23 0.49 15.94 -13.31
C ARG A 23 -0.03 16.56 -12.01
N VAL A 24 -0.16 15.79 -10.93
CA VAL A 24 -0.51 16.33 -9.63
C VAL A 24 0.71 17.07 -9.07
N PRO A 25 0.58 18.36 -8.69
CA PRO A 25 1.69 19.14 -8.16
C PRO A 25 2.40 18.42 -7.02
N LYS A 26 3.74 18.48 -7.02
CA LYS A 26 4.58 17.78 -6.04
C LYS A 26 4.17 18.11 -4.59
N ALA A 27 3.96 19.38 -4.30
CA ALA A 27 3.53 19.83 -2.97
C ALA A 27 2.21 19.20 -2.51
N LEU A 28 1.26 18.98 -3.43
CA LEU A 28 -0.01 18.31 -3.11
C LEU A 28 0.21 16.83 -2.85
N ARG A 29 1.04 16.15 -3.67
CA ARG A 29 1.40 14.74 -3.45
C ARG A 29 2.02 14.54 -2.07
N GLU A 30 3.01 15.36 -1.72
CA GLU A 30 3.70 15.30 -0.41
C GLU A 30 2.75 15.58 0.76
N LYS A 31 1.89 16.62 0.64
CA LYS A 31 0.89 16.94 1.67
C LYS A 31 -0.09 15.80 1.89
N MET A 32 -0.57 15.18 0.80
CA MET A 32 -1.46 14.02 0.88
C MET A 32 -0.77 12.82 1.53
N THR A 33 0.48 12.51 1.16
CA THR A 33 1.26 11.43 1.79
C THR A 33 1.41 11.66 3.28
N ALA A 34 1.82 12.86 3.71
CA ALA A 34 1.97 13.19 5.13
C ALA A 34 0.64 13.09 5.88
N THR A 35 -0.46 13.51 5.26
CA THR A 35 -1.80 13.45 5.86
C THR A 35 -2.24 12.01 6.10
N LEU A 36 -2.06 11.12 5.11
CA LEU A 36 -2.42 9.71 5.26
C LEU A 36 -1.59 9.00 6.34
N LEU A 37 -0.28 9.27 6.38
CA LEU A 37 0.63 8.73 7.41
C LEU A 37 0.29 9.23 8.81
N LYS A 38 -0.21 10.46 8.93
CA LYS A 38 -0.68 11.01 10.21
C LYS A 38 -2.02 10.38 10.60
N LEU A 39 -2.94 10.24 9.66
CA LEU A 39 -4.27 9.68 9.88
C LEU A 39 -4.20 8.25 10.43
N SER A 40 -3.26 7.42 9.94
CA SER A 40 -3.09 6.05 10.44
C SER A 40 -2.47 5.96 11.84
N LYS A 41 -1.91 7.06 12.36
CA LYS A 41 -1.33 7.13 13.72
C LYS A 41 -2.31 7.68 14.76
N GLU A 42 -3.36 8.37 14.32
CA GLU A 42 -4.39 8.91 15.20
C GLU A 42 -5.49 7.86 15.40
N LYS A 43 -6.01 7.73 16.63
CA LYS A 43 -7.03 6.71 16.96
C LYS A 43 -8.27 6.84 16.10
N ASP A 44 -8.81 8.06 16.00
CA ASP A 44 -10.01 8.34 15.21
C ASP A 44 -9.76 8.16 13.71
N GLY A 45 -8.56 8.55 13.25
CA GLY A 45 -8.13 8.35 11.86
C GLY A 45 -8.00 6.87 11.51
N MET A 46 -7.41 6.06 12.39
CA MET A 46 -7.32 4.61 12.23
C MET A 46 -8.68 3.94 12.22
N GLU A 47 -9.65 4.43 13.01
CA GLU A 47 -11.03 3.93 12.97
C GLU A 47 -11.68 4.19 11.60
N LEU A 48 -11.50 5.38 11.02
CA LEU A 48 -11.98 5.71 9.68
C LEU A 48 -11.35 4.81 8.61
N LEU A 49 -10.03 4.60 8.66
CA LEU A 49 -9.31 3.75 7.73
C LEU A 49 -9.75 2.28 7.82
N ASN A 50 -9.97 1.79 9.03
CA ASN A 50 -10.45 0.42 9.25
C ASN A 50 -11.84 0.18 8.62
N ARG A 51 -12.74 1.18 8.61
CA ARG A 51 -14.06 1.07 7.96
C ARG A 51 -13.95 0.79 6.45
N VAL A 52 -12.87 1.24 5.82
CA VAL A 52 -12.56 0.98 4.39
C VAL A 52 -11.49 -0.09 4.21
N ARG A 53 -11.19 -0.87 5.26
CA ARG A 53 -10.19 -1.96 5.26
C ARG A 53 -8.77 -1.50 4.90
N ILE A 54 -8.44 -0.24 5.19
CA ILE A 54 -7.07 0.25 5.13
C ILE A 54 -6.48 0.10 6.53
N GLY A 55 -5.43 -0.71 6.64
CA GLY A 55 -4.68 -0.89 7.87
C GLY A 55 -3.68 0.25 8.10
N GLU A 56 -2.56 -0.08 8.73
CA GLU A 56 -1.47 0.87 8.90
C GLU A 56 -0.93 1.35 7.54
N VAL A 57 -0.85 2.67 7.39
CA VAL A 57 -0.27 3.30 6.19
C VAL A 57 1.23 3.46 6.43
N VAL A 58 2.03 2.98 5.49
CA VAL A 58 3.50 3.06 5.53
C VAL A 58 4.05 3.77 4.29
N PRO A 59 5.24 4.40 4.37
CA PRO A 59 5.88 4.98 3.19
C PRO A 59 6.22 3.90 2.15
N ALA A 60 5.64 4.05 0.96
CA ALA A 60 5.93 3.20 -0.19
C ALA A 60 7.20 3.67 -0.92
N ASP A 61 8.04 2.72 -1.30
CA ASP A 61 9.22 2.94 -2.14
C ASP A 61 9.16 2.01 -3.36
N TYR A 62 9.11 2.58 -4.56
CA TYR A 62 8.93 1.79 -5.77
C TYR A 62 10.05 0.77 -5.99
N ALA A 63 11.30 1.17 -5.76
CA ALA A 63 12.48 0.34 -6.02
C ALA A 63 12.54 -0.87 -5.07
N ARG A 64 12.18 -0.66 -3.80
CA ARG A 64 12.13 -1.70 -2.78
C ARG A 64 10.89 -2.59 -2.91
N ASP A 65 9.72 -1.99 -3.11
CA ASP A 65 8.43 -2.65 -2.87
C ASP A 65 7.84 -3.28 -4.14
N TYR A 66 8.08 -2.69 -5.32
CA TYR A 66 7.36 -3.08 -6.54
C TYR A 66 8.28 -3.43 -7.73
N LYS A 67 9.52 -2.95 -7.78
CA LYS A 67 10.45 -3.22 -8.90
C LYS A 67 10.65 -4.70 -9.20
N ASN A 68 10.65 -5.56 -8.18
CA ASN A 68 10.78 -7.01 -8.40
C ASN A 68 9.58 -7.62 -9.12
N LEU A 69 8.40 -6.98 -9.08
CA LEU A 69 7.19 -7.46 -9.76
C LEU A 69 7.28 -7.34 -11.28
N GLU A 70 8.12 -6.44 -11.79
CA GLU A 70 8.35 -6.28 -13.23
C GLU A 70 8.85 -7.58 -13.88
N LYS A 71 9.62 -8.40 -13.13
CA LYS A 71 10.11 -9.71 -13.57
C LYS A 71 8.99 -10.71 -13.86
N PHE A 72 7.81 -10.48 -13.31
CA PHE A 72 6.63 -11.33 -13.47
C PHE A 72 5.60 -10.74 -14.45
N GLY A 73 5.95 -9.65 -15.16
CA GLY A 73 5.07 -9.02 -16.16
C GLY A 73 3.96 -8.14 -15.59
N ALA A 74 3.99 -7.84 -14.29
CA ALA A 74 2.92 -7.09 -13.60
C ALA A 74 3.01 -5.55 -13.74
N ALA A 75 3.92 -5.03 -14.56
CA ALA A 75 4.20 -3.58 -14.67
C ALA A 75 3.97 -3.00 -16.07
N ARG A 76 2.93 -3.48 -16.77
CA ARG A 76 2.48 -2.87 -18.03
C ARG A 76 1.36 -1.88 -17.79
#